data_AF-A0A7S2UMY9-F1
#
_entry.id   AF-A0A7S2UMY9-F1
#
_cell.length_a   1.000
_cell.length_b   1.000
_cell.length_c   1.000
_cell.angle_alpha   90.00
_cell.angle_beta   90.00
_cell.angle_gamma   90.00
#
_symmetry.space_group_name_H-M   'P 1'
#
loop_
_entity.id
_entity.type
_entity.pdbx_description
1 polymer ?
#
loop_
_entity_poly.entity_id
_entity_poly.type
_entity_poly.pdbx_seq_one_letter_code
_entity_poly.pdbx_strand_id
1 'polypeptide(L)'
;TNTDDTGTSPPLLDQIIMKQNVSRGSTLSEEDWHVAFKEQFDPQKVIQKALDMYKCEENKLEAAQGVYQSTLLRWTAYIDRESLLINPEGNHQRKAKLAILRDSMSTLYISMANLSKTNNDHWGVVDAYQTGTSCLISKSSGNLWLEYARFCLGVKKARAKQVFLRALVGSHANVRDGEVPDNDPHYKQLWNDFLALERGLTGNTGLTLEGLCRHLGMDSIP
;
A
#
# COMPACT_ATOMS: atom_id res chain seq x y z
N THR A 1 16.32 -40.70 -20.04
CA THR A 1 16.74 -39.56 -20.89
C THR A 1 15.59 -39.13 -21.75
N ASN A 2 14.89 -38.08 -21.34
CA ASN A 2 14.45 -36.93 -22.15
C ASN A 2 13.33 -36.19 -21.43
N THR A 3 13.69 -34.99 -21.01
CA THR A 3 12.88 -33.90 -20.48
C THR A 3 12.27 -33.13 -21.65
N ASP A 4 10.95 -33.01 -21.70
CA ASP A 4 10.27 -32.05 -22.58
C ASP A 4 10.02 -30.75 -21.80
N ASP A 5 10.83 -29.75 -22.15
CA ASP A 5 10.68 -28.34 -21.83
C ASP A 5 9.56 -27.74 -22.68
N THR A 6 8.44 -27.36 -22.07
CA THR A 6 7.49 -26.40 -22.67
C THR A 6 7.67 -25.04 -22.02
N GLY A 7 8.73 -24.35 -22.46
CA GLY A 7 8.98 -22.95 -22.15
C GLY A 7 7.97 -22.05 -22.86
N THR A 8 6.90 -21.67 -22.16
CA THR A 8 5.99 -20.61 -22.59
C THR A 8 6.74 -19.28 -22.54
N SER A 9 7.12 -18.76 -23.71
CA SER A 9 7.72 -17.43 -23.84
C SER A 9 6.73 -16.34 -23.41
N PRO A 10 7.13 -15.33 -22.62
CA PRO A 10 6.24 -14.25 -22.23
C PRO A 10 5.90 -13.34 -23.42
N PRO A 11 4.72 -12.70 -23.42
CA PRO A 11 4.20 -11.95 -24.55
C PRO A 11 5.08 -10.74 -24.91
N LEU A 12 5.19 -10.49 -26.23
CA LEU A 12 6.01 -9.48 -26.92
C LEU A 12 5.99 -8.04 -26.36
N LEU A 13 5.02 -7.69 -25.50
CA LEU A 13 4.96 -6.37 -24.86
C LEU A 13 6.12 -6.15 -23.86
N ASP A 14 6.61 -7.21 -23.22
CA ASP A 14 7.69 -7.13 -22.23
C ASP A 14 9.08 -6.88 -22.86
N GLN A 15 9.27 -7.22 -24.14
CA GLN A 15 10.55 -7.01 -24.82
C GLN A 15 10.69 -5.61 -25.43
N ILE A 16 9.58 -4.97 -25.80
CA ILE A 16 9.60 -3.65 -26.45
C ILE A 16 9.89 -2.54 -25.42
N ILE A 17 9.37 -2.66 -24.19
CA ILE A 17 9.63 -1.68 -23.13
C ILE A 17 11.05 -1.85 -22.53
N MET A 18 11.59 -3.07 -22.50
CA MET A 18 12.95 -3.30 -21.97
C MET A 18 14.09 -2.91 -22.94
N LYS A 19 13.89 -3.00 -24.26
CA LYS A 19 14.98 -2.72 -25.23
C LYS A 19 15.19 -1.25 -25.56
N GLN A 20 14.23 -0.36 -25.30
CA GLN A 20 14.42 1.05 -25.66
C GLN A 20 15.27 1.86 -24.67
N ASN A 21 15.50 1.38 -23.45
CA ASN A 21 16.22 2.15 -22.43
C ASN A 21 17.66 1.69 -22.13
N VAL A 22 18.14 0.61 -22.76
CA VAL A 22 19.48 0.04 -22.44
C VAL A 22 20.56 0.43 -23.47
N SER A 23 20.20 1.02 -24.61
CA SER A 23 21.16 1.19 -25.72
C SER A 23 21.63 2.61 -26.02
N ARG A 24 21.40 3.60 -25.15
CA ARG A 24 22.05 4.92 -25.24
C ARG A 24 22.46 5.39 -23.85
N GLY A 25 23.74 5.66 -23.67
CA GLY A 25 24.32 6.29 -22.48
C GLY A 25 23.90 7.75 -22.33
N SER A 26 22.60 8.04 -22.37
CA SER A 26 22.02 9.29 -21.93
C SER A 26 21.44 9.04 -20.55
N THR A 27 22.07 9.62 -19.53
CA THR A 27 21.40 9.84 -18.24
C THR A 27 20.12 10.60 -18.54
N LEU A 28 18.96 9.93 -18.44
CA LEU A 28 17.66 10.60 -18.45
C LEU A 28 17.72 11.73 -17.41
N SER A 29 17.14 12.88 -17.73
CA SER A 29 17.04 13.95 -16.74
C SER A 29 16.29 13.45 -15.51
N GLU A 30 16.49 14.11 -14.36
CA GLU A 30 15.82 13.70 -13.12
C GLU A 30 14.29 13.67 -13.27
N GLU A 31 13.74 14.52 -14.14
CA GLU A 31 12.33 14.58 -14.46
C GLU A 31 11.89 13.42 -15.37
N ASP A 32 12.68 13.05 -16.38
CA ASP A 32 12.31 12.03 -17.35
C ASP A 32 12.24 10.61 -16.75
N TRP A 33 13.20 10.25 -15.88
CA TRP A 33 13.15 8.93 -15.24
C TRP A 33 11.95 8.84 -14.28
N HIS A 34 11.62 9.95 -13.62
CA HIS A 34 10.54 9.99 -12.63
C HIS A 34 9.17 9.83 -13.31
N VAL A 35 8.96 10.48 -14.46
CA VAL A 35 7.74 10.31 -15.28
C VAL A 35 7.63 8.87 -15.79
N ALA A 36 8.69 8.33 -16.39
CA ALA A 36 8.69 6.96 -16.91
C ALA A 36 8.43 5.92 -15.81
N PHE A 37 9.00 6.13 -14.62
CA PHE A 37 8.80 5.24 -13.48
C PHE A 37 7.36 5.30 -12.96
N LYS A 38 6.77 6.51 -12.83
CA LYS A 38 5.36 6.65 -12.47
C LYS A 38 4.44 5.97 -13.46
N GLU A 39 4.74 6.07 -14.75
CA GLU A 39 3.93 5.43 -15.78
C GLU A 39 4.01 3.90 -15.71
N GLN A 40 5.19 3.35 -15.42
CA GLN A 40 5.40 1.91 -15.26
C GLN A 40 4.63 1.34 -14.05
N PHE A 41 4.55 2.11 -12.97
CA PHE A 41 3.90 1.72 -11.72
C PHE A 41 2.58 2.46 -11.49
N ASP A 42 1.87 2.81 -12.56
CA ASP A 42 0.59 3.52 -12.50
C ASP A 42 -0.52 2.58 -11.99
N PRO A 43 -1.06 2.79 -10.78
CA PRO A 43 -2.11 1.95 -10.23
C PRO A 43 -3.44 2.12 -10.99
N GLN A 44 -3.69 3.25 -11.64
CA GLN A 44 -4.96 3.50 -12.33
C GLN A 44 -5.12 2.63 -13.56
N LYS A 45 -4.04 2.39 -14.32
CA LYS A 45 -4.04 1.44 -15.44
C LYS A 45 -4.40 0.02 -14.97
N VAL A 46 -3.90 -0.39 -13.80
CA VAL A 46 -4.17 -1.71 -13.21
C VAL A 46 -5.62 -1.80 -12.72
N ILE A 47 -6.10 -0.77 -12.02
CA ILE A 47 -7.49 -0.66 -11.55
C ILE A 47 -8.45 -0.73 -12.72
N GLN A 48 -8.21 0.06 -13.77
CA GLN A 48 -9.05 0.05 -14.97
C GLN A 48 -9.11 -1.34 -15.58
N LYS A 49 -7.95 -2.01 -15.76
CA LYS A 49 -7.90 -3.37 -16.25
C LYS A 49 -8.69 -4.35 -15.37
N ALA A 50 -8.55 -4.25 -14.04
CA ALA A 50 -9.30 -5.12 -13.12
C ALA A 50 -10.81 -4.88 -13.22
N LEU A 51 -11.25 -3.63 -13.35
CA LEU A 51 -12.66 -3.27 -13.55
C LEU A 51 -13.19 -3.74 -14.91
N ASP A 52 -12.37 -3.77 -15.95
CA ASP A 52 -12.75 -4.31 -17.24
C ASP A 52 -12.93 -5.83 -17.18
N MET A 53 -12.01 -6.56 -16.51
CA MET A 53 -12.18 -7.99 -16.25
C MET A 53 -13.46 -8.26 -15.44
N TYR A 54 -13.73 -7.44 -14.42
CA TYR A 54 -14.94 -7.54 -13.61
C TYR A 54 -16.23 -7.37 -14.43
N LYS A 55 -16.22 -6.64 -15.54
CA LYS A 55 -17.43 -6.45 -16.37
C LYS A 55 -17.65 -7.61 -17.34
N CYS A 56 -16.58 -8.20 -17.86
CA CYS A 56 -16.61 -9.03 -19.06
C CYS A 56 -16.53 -10.55 -18.82
N GLU A 57 -16.05 -11.00 -17.66
CA GLU A 57 -15.80 -12.43 -17.39
C GLU A 57 -17.01 -13.15 -16.77
N GLU A 58 -17.04 -14.49 -16.82
CA GLU A 58 -18.03 -15.29 -16.06
C GLU A 58 -17.70 -15.30 -14.56
N ASN A 59 -16.42 -15.39 -14.18
CA ASN A 59 -15.90 -15.30 -12.81
C ASN A 59 -15.36 -13.89 -12.49
N LYS A 60 -16.23 -12.90 -12.64
CA LYS A 60 -15.94 -11.45 -12.59
C LYS A 60 -15.03 -11.03 -11.44
N LEU A 61 -15.38 -11.43 -10.21
CA LEU A 61 -14.65 -11.01 -9.00
C LEU A 61 -13.25 -11.62 -8.95
N GLU A 62 -13.15 -12.93 -9.16
CA GLU A 62 -11.88 -13.67 -9.12
C GLU A 62 -10.92 -13.17 -10.21
N ALA A 63 -11.42 -12.97 -11.43
CA ALA A 63 -10.61 -12.46 -12.53
C ALA A 63 -10.05 -11.06 -12.22
N ALA A 64 -10.88 -10.17 -11.66
CA ALA A 64 -10.45 -8.84 -11.24
C ALA A 64 -9.43 -8.89 -10.08
N GLN A 65 -9.68 -9.72 -9.06
CA GLN A 65 -8.74 -9.95 -7.95
C GLN A 65 -7.39 -10.50 -8.47
N GLY A 66 -7.41 -11.40 -9.45
CA GLY A 66 -6.22 -11.93 -10.10
C GLY A 66 -5.36 -10.85 -10.78
N VAL A 67 -5.97 -9.81 -11.35
CA VAL A 67 -5.22 -8.66 -11.91
C VAL A 67 -4.47 -7.90 -10.82
N TYR A 68 -5.10 -7.63 -9.67
CA TYR A 68 -4.44 -6.97 -8.54
C TYR A 68 -3.30 -7.82 -7.99
N GLN A 69 -3.58 -9.08 -7.67
CA GLN A 69 -2.62 -9.99 -7.03
C GLN A 69 -1.39 -10.24 -7.91
N SER A 70 -1.59 -10.54 -9.20
CA SER A 70 -0.48 -10.73 -10.15
C SER A 70 0.38 -9.48 -10.32
N THR A 71 -0.25 -8.30 -10.33
CA THR A 71 0.48 -7.03 -10.43
C THR A 71 1.29 -6.73 -9.18
N LEU A 72 0.69 -6.89 -7.99
CA LEU A 72 1.36 -6.69 -6.70
C LEU A 72 2.55 -7.65 -6.55
N LEU A 73 2.41 -8.90 -6.96
CA LEU A 73 3.50 -9.87 -6.97
C LEU A 73 4.64 -9.42 -7.88
N ARG A 74 4.33 -8.98 -9.11
CA ARG A 74 5.34 -8.49 -10.06
C ARG A 74 6.06 -7.24 -9.55
N TRP A 75 5.35 -6.32 -8.93
CA TRP A 75 5.96 -5.11 -8.35
C TRP A 75 6.84 -5.44 -7.13
N THR A 76 6.42 -6.39 -6.30
CA THR A 76 7.25 -6.91 -5.19
C THR A 76 8.53 -7.55 -5.72
N ALA A 77 8.44 -8.40 -6.75
CA ALA A 77 9.61 -9.01 -7.38
C ALA A 77 10.56 -7.96 -7.99
N TYR A 78 10.03 -6.85 -8.52
CA TYR A 78 10.85 -5.73 -8.98
C TYR A 78 11.62 -5.08 -7.82
N ILE A 79 10.95 -4.80 -6.70
CA ILE A 79 11.57 -4.22 -5.49
C ILE A 79 12.74 -5.07 -5.01
N ASP A 80 12.56 -6.39 -4.95
CA ASP A 80 13.59 -7.33 -4.52
C ASP A 80 14.77 -7.36 -5.50
N ARG A 81 14.49 -7.48 -6.80
CA ARG A 81 15.52 -7.51 -7.85
C ARG A 81 16.38 -6.24 -7.86
N GLU A 82 15.75 -5.09 -7.72
CA GLU A 82 16.44 -3.79 -7.67
C GLU A 82 17.04 -3.49 -6.29
N SER A 83 16.86 -4.40 -5.32
CA SER A 83 17.36 -4.27 -3.95
C SER A 83 16.98 -2.93 -3.31
N LEU A 84 15.78 -2.42 -3.59
CA LEU A 84 15.38 -1.08 -3.17
C LEU A 84 15.28 -0.96 -1.64
N LEU A 85 15.09 -2.09 -0.95
CA LEU A 85 15.01 -2.16 0.51
C LEU A 85 16.39 -2.20 1.20
N ILE A 86 17.49 -2.42 0.48
CA ILE A 86 18.83 -2.51 1.06
C ILE A 86 19.45 -1.10 1.11
N ASN A 87 19.74 -0.59 2.32
CA ASN A 87 20.29 0.75 2.55
C ASN A 87 19.43 1.88 1.92
N PRO A 88 18.25 2.18 2.50
CA PRO A 88 17.34 3.21 1.98
C PRO A 88 17.89 4.64 2.09
N GLU A 89 18.94 4.85 2.88
CA GLU A 89 19.47 6.20 3.17
C GLU A 89 20.36 6.78 2.05
N GLY A 90 20.92 5.95 1.18
CA GLY A 90 22.05 6.34 0.32
C GLY A 90 21.74 6.99 -1.04
N ASN A 91 20.48 7.06 -1.48
CA ASN A 91 20.15 7.61 -2.80
C ASN A 91 18.76 8.27 -2.85
N HIS A 92 18.70 9.58 -3.18
CA HIS A 92 17.45 10.34 -3.35
C HIS A 92 16.51 9.70 -4.38
N GLN A 93 17.04 9.21 -5.50
CA GLN A 93 16.28 8.52 -6.53
C GLN A 93 15.64 7.23 -6.00
N ARG A 94 16.35 6.48 -5.15
CA ARG A 94 15.83 5.26 -4.52
C ARG A 94 14.67 5.58 -3.57
N LYS A 95 14.83 6.62 -2.74
CA LYS A 95 13.76 7.09 -1.85
C LYS A 95 12.52 7.50 -2.64
N ALA A 96 12.70 8.23 -3.74
CA ALA A 96 11.60 8.63 -4.61
C ALA A 96 10.91 7.43 -5.29
N LYS A 97 11.67 6.45 -5.80
CA LYS A 97 11.11 5.19 -6.34
C LYS A 97 10.29 4.43 -5.30
N LEU A 98 10.81 4.28 -4.09
CA LEU A 98 10.10 3.63 -2.98
C LEU A 98 8.81 4.35 -2.61
N ALA A 99 8.82 5.69 -2.58
CA ALA A 99 7.62 6.48 -2.31
C ALA A 99 6.54 6.24 -3.38
N ILE A 100 6.90 6.26 -4.67
CA ILE A 100 5.98 5.97 -5.77
C ILE A 100 5.41 4.55 -5.64
N LEU A 101 6.27 3.54 -5.42
CA LEU A 101 5.84 2.16 -5.26
C LEU A 101 4.91 1.97 -4.05
N ARG A 102 5.21 2.60 -2.92
CA ARG A 102 4.36 2.60 -1.72
C ARG A 102 2.98 3.16 -2.03
N ASP A 103 2.93 4.34 -2.65
CA ASP A 103 1.67 5.01 -2.94
C ASP A 103 0.85 4.20 -3.96
N SER A 104 1.48 3.69 -5.02
CA SER A 104 0.85 2.83 -6.03
C SER A 104 0.34 1.52 -5.44
N MET A 105 1.16 0.78 -4.69
CA MET A 105 0.75 -0.49 -4.06
C MET A 105 -0.38 -0.27 -3.06
N SER A 106 -0.29 0.77 -2.22
CA SER A 106 -1.36 1.10 -1.28
C SER A 106 -2.69 1.40 -1.98
N THR A 107 -2.64 2.08 -3.14
CA THR A 107 -3.80 2.37 -3.97
C THR A 107 -4.43 1.09 -4.53
N LEU A 108 -3.61 0.11 -4.94
CA LEU A 108 -4.10 -1.19 -5.39
C LEU A 108 -4.78 -1.97 -4.26
N TYR A 109 -4.18 -2.02 -3.06
CA TYR A 109 -4.79 -2.70 -1.91
C TYR A 109 -6.13 -2.06 -1.51
N ILE A 110 -6.21 -0.73 -1.47
CA ILE A 110 -7.47 -0.01 -1.21
C ILE A 110 -8.51 -0.31 -2.29
N SER A 111 -8.12 -0.32 -3.56
CA SER A 111 -9.02 -0.62 -4.66
C SER A 111 -9.54 -2.06 -4.61
N MET A 112 -8.66 -3.02 -4.30
CA MET A 112 -9.03 -4.43 -4.10
C MET A 112 -9.98 -4.62 -2.91
N ALA A 113 -9.75 -3.91 -1.80
CA ALA A 113 -10.66 -3.88 -0.66
C ALA A 113 -12.03 -3.29 -1.05
N ASN A 114 -12.05 -2.19 -1.80
CA ASN A 114 -13.29 -1.58 -2.27
C ASN A 114 -14.08 -2.49 -3.22
N LEU A 115 -13.41 -3.21 -4.12
CA LEU A 115 -14.04 -4.20 -4.98
C LEU A 115 -14.66 -5.35 -4.17
N SER A 116 -13.96 -5.82 -3.14
CA SER A 116 -14.50 -6.87 -2.25
C SER A 116 -15.71 -6.34 -1.47
N LYS A 117 -15.65 -5.08 -1.02
CA LYS A 117 -16.76 -4.40 -0.34
C LYS A 117 -18.00 -4.27 -1.21
N THR A 118 -17.87 -3.89 -2.48
CA THR A 118 -19.02 -3.78 -3.41
C THR A 118 -19.66 -5.14 -3.69
N ASN A 119 -18.93 -6.23 -3.50
CA ASN A 119 -19.39 -7.60 -3.65
C ASN A 119 -19.86 -8.24 -2.33
N ASN A 120 -19.95 -7.46 -1.23
CA ASN A 120 -20.25 -7.96 0.11
C ASN A 120 -19.29 -9.06 0.62
N ASP A 121 -18.09 -9.15 0.06
CA ASP A 121 -17.04 -10.07 0.50
C ASP A 121 -16.24 -9.44 1.64
N HIS A 122 -16.77 -9.55 2.87
CA HIS A 122 -16.12 -9.00 4.06
C HIS A 122 -14.73 -9.61 4.32
N TRP A 123 -14.53 -10.89 3.98
CA TRP A 123 -13.24 -11.55 4.16
C TRP A 123 -12.20 -10.97 3.20
N GLY A 124 -12.55 -10.79 1.92
CA GLY A 124 -11.70 -10.14 0.94
C GLY A 124 -11.31 -8.70 1.32
N VAL A 125 -12.23 -7.93 1.93
CA VAL A 125 -11.90 -6.59 2.45
C VAL A 125 -10.84 -6.66 3.54
N VAL A 126 -11.04 -7.54 4.53
CA VAL A 126 -10.10 -7.72 5.65
C VAL A 126 -8.75 -8.19 5.14
N ASP A 127 -8.73 -9.18 4.25
CA ASP A 127 -7.52 -9.75 3.68
C ASP A 127 -6.71 -8.72 2.89
N ALA A 128 -7.37 -7.92 2.04
CA ALA A 128 -6.72 -6.86 1.28
C ALA A 128 -6.01 -5.84 2.18
N TYR A 129 -6.68 -5.37 3.24
CA TYR A 129 -6.07 -4.44 4.18
C TYR A 129 -4.98 -5.08 5.05
N GLN A 130 -5.17 -6.30 5.54
CA GLN A 130 -4.17 -6.98 6.37
C GLN A 130 -2.90 -7.29 5.58
N THR A 131 -3.05 -7.78 4.35
CA THR A 131 -1.93 -8.03 3.45
C THR A 131 -1.22 -6.73 3.11
N GLY A 132 -1.95 -5.67 2.75
CA GLY A 132 -1.35 -4.38 2.42
C GLY A 132 -0.61 -3.73 3.60
N THR A 133 -1.16 -3.82 4.82
CA THR A 133 -0.53 -3.27 6.04
C THR A 133 0.59 -4.15 6.60
N SER A 134 0.75 -5.37 6.09
CA SER A 134 1.87 -6.26 6.42
C SER A 134 2.96 -6.27 5.33
N CYS A 135 2.65 -5.77 4.13
CA CYS A 135 3.62 -5.61 3.05
C CYS A 135 4.70 -4.59 3.43
N LEU A 136 5.97 -4.96 3.29
CA LEU A 136 7.14 -4.16 3.72
C LEU A 136 7.15 -2.73 3.14
N ILE A 137 6.57 -2.55 1.96
CA ILE A 137 6.55 -1.28 1.24
C ILE A 137 5.32 -0.46 1.62
N SER A 138 4.12 -1.01 1.45
CA SER A 138 2.87 -0.27 1.69
C SER A 138 2.49 -0.11 3.17
N LYS A 139 3.12 -0.85 4.10
CA LYS A 139 2.85 -0.74 5.55
C LYS A 139 3.14 0.64 6.15
N SER A 140 3.87 1.51 5.45
CA SER A 140 4.13 2.89 5.89
C SER A 140 3.21 3.92 5.20
N SER A 141 2.23 3.47 4.41
CA SER A 141 1.25 4.36 3.77
C SER A 141 0.17 4.77 4.76
N GLY A 142 0.13 6.06 5.12
CA GLY A 142 -0.90 6.59 6.00
C GLY A 142 -2.32 6.44 5.44
N ASN A 143 -2.48 6.57 4.12
CA ASN A 143 -3.76 6.39 3.43
C ASN A 143 -4.32 4.97 3.62
N LEU A 144 -3.46 3.95 3.47
CA LEU A 144 -3.88 2.55 3.62
C LEU A 144 -4.35 2.25 5.03
N TRP A 145 -3.61 2.71 6.03
CA TRP A 145 -3.99 2.57 7.43
C TRP A 145 -5.29 3.30 7.76
N LEU A 146 -5.46 4.52 7.24
CA LEU A 146 -6.65 5.33 7.47
C LEU A 146 -7.90 4.64 6.94
N GLU A 147 -7.84 4.16 5.70
CA GLU A 147 -8.95 3.41 5.08
C GLU A 147 -9.23 2.10 5.83
N TYR A 148 -8.21 1.37 6.27
CA TYR A 148 -8.41 0.16 7.07
C TYR A 148 -9.07 0.44 8.42
N ALA A 149 -8.62 1.50 9.11
CA ALA A 149 -9.16 1.90 10.40
C ALA A 149 -10.63 2.32 10.27
N ARG A 150 -10.97 3.09 9.22
CA ARG A 150 -12.35 3.50 8.91
C ARG A 150 -13.26 2.33 8.58
N PHE A 151 -12.77 1.36 7.80
CA PHE A 151 -13.51 0.12 7.59
C PHE A 151 -13.79 -0.59 8.93
N CYS A 152 -12.78 -0.71 9.79
CA CYS A 152 -12.93 -1.33 11.10
C CYS A 152 -13.86 -0.53 12.05
N LEU A 153 -13.93 0.80 11.92
CA LEU A 153 -14.88 1.63 12.69
C LEU A 153 -16.33 1.25 12.39
N GLY A 154 -16.63 0.97 11.11
CA GLY A 154 -17.95 0.53 10.67
C GLY A 154 -18.33 -0.88 11.14
N VAL A 155 -17.35 -1.69 11.56
CA VAL A 155 -17.56 -3.09 11.97
C VAL A 155 -17.47 -3.26 13.49
N LYS A 156 -16.35 -2.86 14.10
CA LYS A 156 -16.08 -3.03 15.54
C LYS A 156 -15.06 -2.00 16.03
N LYS A 157 -15.51 -1.07 16.89
CA LYS A 157 -14.68 -0.01 17.49
C LYS A 157 -13.38 -0.51 18.14
N ALA A 158 -13.43 -1.64 18.85
CA ALA A 158 -12.25 -2.23 19.48
C ALA A 158 -11.17 -2.64 18.46
N ARG A 159 -11.59 -3.11 17.27
CA ARG A 159 -10.67 -3.44 16.18
C ARG A 159 -10.09 -2.18 15.55
N ALA A 160 -10.92 -1.16 15.32
CA ALA A 160 -10.46 0.13 14.82
C ALA A 160 -9.38 0.75 15.72
N LYS A 161 -9.58 0.72 17.05
CA LYS A 161 -8.58 1.16 18.03
C LYS A 161 -7.23 0.45 17.84
N GLN A 162 -7.23 -0.87 17.67
CA GLN A 162 -6.01 -1.63 17.40
C GLN A 162 -5.32 -1.21 16.10
N VAL A 163 -6.09 -0.97 15.04
CA VAL A 163 -5.57 -0.55 13.74
C VAL A 163 -4.97 0.86 13.82
N PHE A 164 -5.66 1.82 14.46
CA PHE A 164 -5.12 3.17 14.69
C PHE A 164 -3.83 3.13 15.51
N LEU A 165 -3.81 2.39 16.63
CA LEU A 165 -2.61 2.27 17.44
C LEU A 165 -1.46 1.68 16.64
N ARG A 166 -1.69 0.60 15.88
CA ARG A 166 -0.63 0.00 15.05
C ARG A 166 -0.09 0.97 14.00
N ALA A 167 -0.96 1.77 13.38
CA ALA A 167 -0.55 2.79 12.42
C ALA A 167 0.25 3.94 13.05
N LEU A 168 -0.08 4.33 14.29
CA LEU A 168 0.48 5.50 14.96
C LEU A 168 1.74 5.20 15.79
N VAL A 169 1.82 4.02 16.40
CA VAL A 169 2.92 3.64 17.31
C VAL A 169 3.64 2.36 16.91
N GLY A 170 3.25 1.74 15.79
CA GLY A 170 3.85 0.50 15.30
C GLY A 170 3.43 -0.75 16.10
N SER A 171 4.12 -1.86 15.83
CA SER A 171 3.87 -3.17 16.43
C SER A 171 4.97 -3.51 17.47
N HIS A 172 4.64 -3.35 18.76
CA HIS A 172 5.50 -3.68 19.92
C HIS A 172 6.71 -2.76 20.22
N ALA A 173 7.04 -2.71 21.51
CA ALA A 173 7.73 -1.65 22.25
C ALA A 173 9.16 -1.24 21.83
N ASN A 174 9.75 -1.77 20.76
CA ASN A 174 11.10 -1.39 20.32
C ASN A 174 11.30 -1.45 18.80
N VAL A 175 10.25 -1.75 18.03
CA VAL A 175 10.31 -1.76 16.56
C VAL A 175 9.11 -0.97 16.08
N ARG A 176 9.36 0.20 15.47
CA ARG A 176 8.35 1.05 14.80
C ARG A 176 7.83 0.39 13.51
N ASP A 177 7.51 -0.90 13.59
CA ASP A 177 7.12 -1.72 12.46
C ASP A 177 5.65 -1.45 12.11
N GLY A 178 5.44 -0.85 10.93
CA GLY A 178 4.12 -0.43 10.45
C GLY A 178 3.69 0.96 10.93
N GLU A 179 4.56 1.70 11.62
CA GLU A 179 4.31 3.10 11.95
C GLU A 179 4.27 3.96 10.68
N VAL A 180 3.25 4.82 10.60
CA VAL A 180 3.12 5.83 9.56
C VAL A 180 4.06 6.98 9.91
N PRO A 181 5.00 7.35 9.02
CA PRO A 181 5.90 8.47 9.27
C PRO A 181 5.15 9.78 9.53
N ASP A 182 5.66 10.60 10.45
CA ASP A 182 5.05 11.89 10.81
C ASP A 182 4.91 12.86 9.61
N ASN A 183 5.71 12.66 8.56
CA ASN A 183 5.66 13.44 7.32
C ASN A 183 4.67 12.91 6.28
N ASP A 184 3.95 11.82 6.56
CA ASP A 184 2.89 11.32 5.68
C ASP A 184 1.69 12.30 5.70
N PRO A 185 1.11 12.65 4.53
CA PRO A 185 -0.04 13.56 4.47
C PRO A 185 -1.25 13.13 5.32
N HIS A 186 -1.39 11.83 5.62
CA HIS A 186 -2.51 11.26 6.36
C HIS A 186 -2.22 11.10 7.84
N TYR A 187 -0.98 11.34 8.30
CA TYR A 187 -0.57 11.15 9.69
C TYR A 187 -1.42 11.95 10.68
N LYS A 188 -1.62 13.24 10.40
CA LYS A 188 -2.48 14.11 11.22
C LYS A 188 -3.94 13.64 11.23
N GLN A 189 -4.43 13.13 10.10
CA GLN A 189 -5.80 12.63 10.02
C GLN A 189 -5.99 11.34 10.83
N LEU A 190 -5.01 10.45 10.84
CA LEU A 190 -5.01 9.25 11.68
C LEU A 190 -5.13 9.61 13.17
N TRP A 191 -4.35 10.60 13.63
CA TRP A 191 -4.43 11.11 15.00
C TRP A 191 -5.77 11.74 15.33
N ASN A 192 -6.33 12.55 14.42
CA ASN A 192 -7.63 13.19 14.60
C ASN A 192 -8.77 12.16 14.68
N ASP A 193 -8.78 11.17 13.76
CA ASP A 193 -9.80 10.12 13.74
C ASP A 193 -9.66 9.21 14.97
N PHE A 194 -8.43 8.94 15.43
CA PHE A 194 -8.20 8.18 16.65
C PHE A 194 -8.64 8.92 17.91
N LEU A 195 -8.36 10.23 18.01
CA LEU A 195 -8.85 11.06 19.10
C LEU A 195 -10.38 11.10 19.15
N ALA A 196 -11.05 11.22 17.99
CA ALA A 196 -12.50 11.17 17.90
C ALA A 196 -13.05 9.81 18.39
N LEU A 197 -12.40 8.70 18.03
CA LEU A 197 -12.73 7.37 18.52
C LEU A 197 -12.61 7.29 20.05
N GLU A 198 -11.50 7.72 20.64
CA GLU A 198 -11.27 7.66 22.09
C GLU A 198 -12.25 8.53 22.88
N ARG A 199 -12.56 9.74 22.38
CA ARG A 199 -13.63 10.58 22.95
C ARG A 199 -14.97 9.86 22.94
N GLY A 200 -15.31 9.21 21.83
CA GLY A 200 -16.55 8.44 21.68
C GLY A 200 -16.62 7.16 22.51
N LEU A 201 -15.46 6.57 22.87
CA LEU A 201 -15.38 5.37 23.71
C LEU A 201 -15.41 5.71 25.21
N THR A 202 -14.72 6.78 25.61
CA THR A 202 -14.59 7.18 27.02
C THR A 202 -15.72 8.09 27.49
N GLY A 203 -16.48 8.69 26.57
CA GLY A 203 -17.43 9.76 26.87
C GLY A 203 -16.76 11.08 27.27
N ASN A 204 -15.42 11.16 27.26
CA ASN A 204 -14.68 12.35 27.63
C ASN A 204 -14.47 13.25 26.40
N THR A 205 -15.41 14.15 26.14
CA THR A 205 -15.30 15.13 25.03
C THR A 205 -14.16 16.12 25.20
N GLY A 206 -13.66 16.32 26.42
CA GLY A 206 -12.52 17.18 26.74
C GLY A 206 -11.15 16.55 26.51
N LEU A 207 -11.06 15.26 26.16
CA LEU A 207 -9.78 14.61 25.85
C LEU A 207 -9.07 15.36 24.71
N THR A 208 -7.87 15.86 24.93
CA THR A 208 -7.05 16.53 23.91
C THR A 208 -6.05 15.54 23.28
N LEU A 209 -5.47 15.91 22.14
CA LEU A 209 -4.41 15.11 21.52
C LEU A 209 -3.20 14.95 22.46
N GLU A 210 -2.82 16.03 23.17
CA GLU A 210 -1.79 16.00 24.21
C GLU A 210 -2.12 14.99 25.32
N GLY A 211 -3.35 15.04 25.84
CA GLY A 211 -3.79 14.11 26.88
C GLY A 211 -3.76 12.66 26.42
N LEU A 212 -4.10 12.41 25.15
CA LEU A 212 -4.02 11.10 24.52
C LEU A 212 -2.58 10.62 24.35
N CYS A 213 -1.68 11.46 23.82
CA CYS A 213 -0.26 11.13 23.67
C CYS A 213 0.39 10.78 25.02
N ARG A 214 0.09 11.56 26.07
CA ARG A 214 0.55 11.28 27.44
C ARG A 214 0.04 9.93 27.96
N HIS A 215 -1.22 9.59 27.68
CA HIS A 215 -1.78 8.29 28.06
C HIS A 215 -1.11 7.12 27.35
N LEU A 216 -0.65 7.32 26.11
CA LEU A 216 0.08 6.33 25.32
C LEU A 216 1.58 6.29 25.64
N GLY A 217 2.07 7.15 26.55
CA GLY A 217 3.49 7.24 26.89
C GLY A 217 4.36 7.85 25.77
N MET A 218 3.81 8.76 24.97
CA MET A 218 4.53 9.45 23.91
C MET A 218 5.06 10.81 24.37
N ASP A 219 6.32 11.11 24.02
CA ASP A 219 7.03 12.31 24.44
C ASP A 219 6.77 13.55 23.56
N SER A 220 6.17 13.37 22.37
CA SER A 220 5.92 14.43 21.39
C SER A 220 4.47 14.44 20.92
N ILE A 221 3.92 15.66 20.74
CA ILE A 221 2.57 15.86 20.19
C ILE A 221 2.68 15.94 18.65
N PRO A 222 1.86 15.16 17.91
CA PRO A 222 1.74 15.19 16.44
C PRO A 222 1.22 16.51 15.85
#